data_AF-A0A1Y4CMF0-F1
#
_entry.id   AF-A0A1Y4CMF0-F1
#
_cell.length_a   1.000
_cell.length_b   1.000
_cell.length_c   1.000
_cell.angle_alpha   90.00
_cell.angle_beta   90.00
_cell.angle_gamma   90.00
#
_symmetry.space_group_name_H-M   'P 1'
#
loop_
_entity.id
_entity.type
_entity.pdbx_description
1 polymer ?
#
loop_
_entity_poly.entity_id
_entity_poly.type
_entity_poly.pdbx_seq_one_letter_code
_entity_poly.pdbx_strand_id
1 'polypeptide(L)' 'MLVHDCTLPDTRAFPLASVLEHDRFSIVTTRPNASVASMHGRMSLVLRPGESGIWLGPDFAQLADRSTLHLASGPEA' A
#
# COMPACT_ATOMS: atom_id res chain seq x y z
N MET A 1 18.56 -8.44 10.44
CA MET A 1 17.48 -7.81 9.66
C MET A 1 16.32 -8.78 9.73
N LEU A 2 15.23 -8.43 10.42
CA LEU A 2 14.03 -9.28 10.45
C LEU A 2 13.18 -8.88 9.23
N VAL A 3 12.86 -9.84 8.38
CA VAL A 3 11.91 -9.62 7.28
C VAL A 3 10.51 -9.85 7.83
N HIS A 4 9.59 -8.95 7.48
CA HIS A 4 8.20 -9.01 7.89
C HIS A 4 7.30 -9.08 6.66
N ASP A 5 6.38 -10.03 6.66
CA ASP A 5 5.29 -10.08 5.70
C ASP A 5 4.21 -9.06 6.08
N CYS A 6 3.70 -8.35 5.08
CA CYS A 6 2.55 -7.47 5.21
C CYS A 6 1.46 -7.91 4.22
N THR A 7 0.32 -8.37 4.72
CA THR A 7 -0.77 -8.89 3.91
C THR A 7 -2.05 -8.09 4.12
N LEU A 8 -2.86 -8.01 3.07
CA LEU A 8 -4.23 -7.52 3.18
C LEU A 8 -5.15 -8.74 3.41
N PRO A 9 -5.85 -8.81 4.55
CA PRO A 9 -6.69 -9.97 4.89
C PRO A 9 -7.67 -10.32 3.78
N ASP A 10 -7.96 -11.62 3.64
CA ASP A 10 -8.92 -12.17 2.67
C ASP A 10 -8.56 -11.95 1.19
N THR A 11 -7.33 -11.52 0.90
CA THR A 11 -6.83 -11.34 -0.46
C THR A 11 -5.57 -12.16 -0.70
N ARG A 12 -5.41 -12.71 -1.91
CA ARG A 12 -4.16 -13.36 -2.34
C ARG A 12 -3.14 -12.36 -2.91
N ALA A 13 -3.63 -11.23 -3.40
CA ALA A 13 -2.83 -10.15 -3.93
C ALA A 13 -3.64 -8.85 -3.82
N PHE A 14 -2.94 -7.74 -3.68
CA PHE A 14 -3.52 -6.40 -3.66
C PHE A 14 -2.67 -5.46 -4.53
N PRO A 15 -3.29 -4.48 -5.21
CA PRO A 15 -2.54 -3.55 -6.03
C PRO A 15 -1.79 -2.53 -5.17
N LEU A 16 -0.63 -2.10 -5.68
CA LEU A 16 0.12 -0.96 -5.19
C LEU A 16 -0.02 0.19 -6.18
N ALA A 17 -0.45 1.35 -5.69
CA ALA A 17 -0.51 2.55 -6.51
C ALA A 17 0.89 2.90 -7.01
N SER A 18 0.97 3.11 -8.32
CA SER A 18 2.22 3.35 -9.02
C SER A 18 2.01 4.42 -10.09
N VAL A 19 3.04 5.23 -10.31
CA VAL A 19 3.13 6.12 -11.46
C VAL A 19 3.96 5.44 -12.55
N LEU A 20 3.57 5.62 -13.81
CA LEU A 20 4.25 5.06 -14.97
C LEU A 20 4.68 6.21 -15.88
N GLU A 21 5.93 6.20 -16.31
CA GLU A 21 6.44 7.06 -17.37
C GLU A 21 7.28 6.21 -18.34
N HIS A 22 6.86 6.16 -19.60
CA HIS A 22 7.40 5.25 -20.62
C HIS A 22 7.41 3.77 -20.17
N ASP A 23 8.59 3.19 -19.98
CA ASP A 23 8.83 1.80 -19.58
C ASP A 23 9.20 1.67 -18.09
N ARG A 24 9.13 2.76 -17.31
CA ARG A 24 9.49 2.77 -15.89
C ARG A 24 8.27 3.08 -15.04
N PHE A 25 8.12 2.32 -13.96
CA PHE A 25 7.15 2.63 -12.92
C PHE A 25 7.83 2.88 -11.58
N SER A 26 7.19 3.68 -10.74
CA SER A 26 7.57 3.89 -9.35
C SER A 26 6.37 3.66 -8.45
N ILE A 27 6.58 2.91 -7.38
CA ILE A 27 5.56 2.68 -6.36
C ILE A 27 5.43 3.94 -5.51
N VAL A 28 4.20 4.42 -5.36
CA VAL A 28 3.89 5.57 -4.52
C VAL A 28 3.93 5.14 -3.06
N THR A 29 4.57 5.93 -2.20
CA THR A 29 4.68 5.66 -0.77
C THR A 29 4.01 6.75 0.05
N THR A 30 3.39 6.37 1.16
CA THR A 30 2.70 7.25 2.12
C THR A 30 3.32 7.12 3.52
N ARG A 31 2.74 7.82 4.51
CA ARG A 31 3.03 7.60 5.94
C ARG A 31 2.58 6.19 6.35
N PRO A 32 3.29 5.52 7.25
CA PRO A 32 2.88 4.20 7.71
C PRO A 32 1.59 4.27 8.55
N ASN A 33 0.77 3.22 8.47
CA ASN A 33 -0.30 2.98 9.42
C ASN A 33 0.25 2.33 10.69
N ALA A 34 -0.61 2.04 11.67
CA ALA A 34 -0.21 1.41 12.93
C ALA A 34 0.49 0.05 12.74
N SER A 35 0.09 -0.73 11.74
CA SER A 35 0.71 -2.03 11.43
C SER A 35 2.16 -1.89 10.98
N VAL A 36 2.50 -0.85 10.19
CA VAL A 36 3.84 -0.69 9.59
C VAL A 36 4.76 0.23 10.39
N ALA A 37 4.21 1.15 11.18
CA ALA A 37 4.96 2.24 11.82
C ALA A 37 6.05 1.76 12.78
N SER A 38 5.90 0.59 13.41
CA SER A 38 6.90 0.00 14.29
C SER A 38 8.11 -0.57 13.54
N MET A 39 7.96 -0.88 12.25
CA MET A 39 8.98 -1.55 11.43
C MET A 39 9.66 -0.59 10.44
N HIS A 40 8.91 0.34 9.85
CA HIS A 40 9.43 1.22 8.80
C HIS A 40 8.76 2.60 8.75
N GLY A 41 9.52 3.64 8.39
CA GLY A 41 9.05 5.03 8.38
C GLY A 41 8.18 5.41 7.16
N ARG A 42 7.98 4.50 6.21
CA ARG A 42 7.17 4.66 5.00
C ARG A 42 6.46 3.37 4.65
N MET A 43 5.30 3.47 4.01
CA MET A 43 4.51 2.34 3.53
C MET A 43 4.14 2.56 2.07
N SER A 44 4.12 1.50 1.26
CA SER A 44 3.56 1.58 -0.09
C SER A 44 2.07 1.94 -0.04
N LEU A 45 1.58 2.73 -1.00
CA LEU A 45 0.16 3.04 -1.09
C LEU A 45 -0.58 1.81 -1.63
N VAL A 46 -1.09 1.00 -0.71
CA VAL A 46 -1.93 -0.17 -0.99
C VAL A 46 -3.34 0.28 -1.35
N LEU A 47 -3.90 -0.33 -2.40
CA LEU A 47 -5.27 -0.12 -2.84
C LEU A 47 -6.19 -1.23 -2.32
N ARG A 48 -7.33 -0.85 -1.74
CA ARG A 48 -8.40 -1.81 -1.38
C ARG A 48 -9.15 -2.29 -2.62
N PRO A 49 -9.89 -3.40 -2.53
CA PRO A 49 -10.83 -3.80 -3.57
C PRO A 49 -11.75 -2.63 -3.98
N GLY A 50 -11.79 -2.34 -5.28
CA GLY A 50 -12.58 -1.24 -5.86
C GLY A 50 -11.87 0.12 -5.92
N GLU A 51 -10.76 0.34 -5.21
CA GLU A 51 -10.06 1.65 -5.21
C GLU A 51 -9.23 1.88 -6.48
N SER A 52 -8.96 0.86 -7.31
CA SER A 52 -8.21 1.02 -8.56
C SER A 52 -8.86 2.02 -9.53
N GLY A 53 -10.19 2.09 -9.57
CA GLY A 53 -10.90 3.07 -10.39
C GLY A 53 -10.69 4.51 -9.91
N ILE A 54 -10.58 4.71 -8.59
CA ILE A 54 -10.29 6.01 -7.99
C ILE A 54 -8.84 6.40 -8.27
N TRP A 55 -7.90 5.46 -8.14
CA TRP A 55 -6.47 5.69 -8.43
C TRP A 55 -6.21 6.13 -9.87
N LEU A 56 -6.92 5.52 -10.83
CA LEU A 56 -6.78 5.84 -12.25
C LEU A 56 -7.60 7.07 -12.68
N GLY A 57 -8.39 7.64 -11.77
CA GLY A 57 -9.26 8.79 -12.01
C GLY A 57 -8.68 10.11 -11.50
N PRO A 58 -9.40 11.23 -11.70
CA PRO A 58 -8.97 12.56 -11.23
C PRO A 58 -8.94 12.66 -9.69
N ASP A 59 -9.62 11.76 -9.00
CA ASP A 59 -9.78 11.73 -7.54
C ASP A 59 -8.70 10.93 -6.81
N PHE A 60 -7.61 10.54 -7.48
CA PHE A 60 -6.55 9.70 -6.92
C PHE A 60 -5.99 10.23 -5.59
N ALA A 61 -5.95 11.55 -5.40
CA ALA A 61 -5.43 12.21 -4.19
C ALA A 61 -6.23 11.86 -2.92
N GLN A 62 -7.50 11.45 -3.05
CA GLN A 62 -8.34 11.01 -1.94
C GLN A 62 -7.78 9.74 -1.26
N LEU A 63 -6.90 9.00 -1.95
CA LEU A 63 -6.29 7.77 -1.44
C LEU A 63 -4.99 8.00 -0.65
N ALA A 64 -4.57 9.26 -0.45
CA ALA A 64 -3.28 9.58 0.18
C ALA A 64 -3.18 9.12 1.64
N ASP A 65 -4.25 9.25 2.43
CA ASP A 65 -4.27 8.82 3.83
C ASP A 65 -4.70 7.35 3.95
N ARG A 66 -3.78 6.47 4.34
CA ARG A 66 -4.01 5.03 4.53
C ARG A 66 -3.98 4.61 6.00
N SER A 67 -4.17 5.55 6.92
CA SER A 67 -4.21 5.28 8.38
C SER A 67 -5.25 4.23 8.78
N THR A 68 -6.37 4.16 8.07
CA THR A 68 -7.48 3.21 8.32
C THR A 68 -7.35 1.88 7.59
N LEU A 69 -6.27 1.66 6.84
CA LEU A 69 -6.04 0.39 6.14
C LEU A 69 -5.62 -0.68 7.15
N HIS A 70 -6.33 -1.80 7.18
CA HIS A 70 -6.01 -2.92 8.06
C HIS A 70 -5.08 -3.90 7.32
N LEU A 71 -3.79 -3.85 7.65
CA LEU A 71 -2.80 -4.81 7.19
C LEU A 71 -2.45 -5.76 8.34
N ALA A 72 -2.37 -7.05 8.04
CA ALA A 72 -1.75 -8.02 8.93
C ALA A 72 -0.24 -8.00 8.70
N SER A 73 0.55 -7.92 9.78
CA SER A 73 2.01 -7.94 9.71
C SER A 73 2.59 -8.95 10.69
N GLY A 74 3.55 -9.74 10.25
CA GLY A 74 4.23 -10.76 11.05
C GLY A 74 5.63 -11.05 10.50
N PRO A 75 6.48 -11.80 11.22
CA PRO A 75 7.73 -12.28 10.65
C PRO A 75 7.45 -13.14 9.40
N GLU A 76 8.30 -13.03 8.38
CA GLU A 76 8.25 -13.91 7.21
C GLU A 76 8.37 -15.38 7.66
N ALA A 77 7.52 -16.24 7.08
CA ALA A 77 7.40 -17.66 7.45
C ALA A 77 8.45 -18.55 6.77
#